data_AF-A0A967Z7A6-F1
#
_entry.id   AF-A0A967Z7A6-F1
#
_cell.length_a   1.000
_cell.length_b   1.000
_cell.length_c   1.000
_cell.angle_alpha   90.00
_cell.angle_beta   90.00
_cell.angle_gamma   90.00
#
_symmetry.space_group_name_H-M   'P 1'
#
loop_
_entity.id
_entity.type
_entity.pdbx_description
1 polymer ?
#
loop_
_entity_poly.entity_id
_entity_poly.type
_entity_poly.pdbx_seq_one_letter_code
_entity_poly.pdbx_strand_id
1 'polypeptide(L)'
;MPILLIVGIGLLLFGAFVLLKFPGRPGGKITFGTVAVSSVGAGLPLIFLGVICILVYSGNSYTDFWPFNEEDSNGNGTNLAGCFDAYLDTIPSERIQTLESGTADFDIIGPQQSKDEKIAIIFSELNRPIGAIKFSFILNNKIFKIESIVDAQCGPIENYSNTSRGGDKHVLQNWDTVEMQIGDSRYELRLGYDGGIISANYFRKVSP
;
A
#
# COMPACT_ATOMS: atom_id res chain seq x y z
N MET A 1 28.02 -6.65 -12.98
CA MET A 1 27.91 -7.19 -11.61
C MET A 1 29.11 -6.94 -10.69
N PRO A 2 30.41 -7.06 -11.07
CA PRO A 2 31.50 -6.94 -10.10
C PRO A 2 31.72 -5.52 -9.56
N ILE A 3 31.39 -4.49 -10.36
CA ILE A 3 31.64 -3.08 -10.00
C ILE A 3 30.79 -2.64 -8.80
N LEU A 4 29.51 -3.04 -8.73
CA LEU A 4 28.65 -2.69 -7.61
C LEU A 4 29.06 -3.35 -6.30
N LEU A 5 29.51 -4.60 -6.37
CA LEU A 5 29.98 -5.32 -5.19
C LEU A 5 31.21 -4.61 -4.62
N ILE A 6 32.11 -4.13 -5.49
CA ILE A 6 33.27 -3.33 -5.09
C ILE A 6 32.85 -1.99 -4.50
N VAL A 7 31.89 -1.28 -5.10
CA VAL A 7 31.39 0.01 -4.58
C VAL A 7 30.67 -0.16 -3.24
N GLY A 8 29.83 -1.19 -3.12
CA GLY A 8 29.11 -1.50 -1.88
C GLY A 8 30.05 -1.86 -0.74
N ILE A 9 31.04 -2.72 -0.99
CA ILE A 9 32.08 -3.04 0.00
C ILE A 9 32.90 -1.79 0.34
N GLY A 10 33.24 -0.96 -0.64
CA GLY A 10 33.95 0.30 -0.43
C GLY A 10 33.23 1.26 0.52
N LEU A 11 31.92 1.44 0.34
CA LEU A 11 31.08 2.28 1.19
C LEU A 11 30.96 1.72 2.62
N LEU A 12 30.81 0.39 2.74
CA LEU A 12 30.71 -0.29 4.03
C LEU A 12 32.02 -0.15 4.84
N LEU A 13 33.16 -0.39 4.19
CA LEU A 13 34.49 -0.23 4.80
C LEU A 13 34.77 1.23 5.16
N PHE A 14 34.37 2.18 4.32
CA PHE A 14 34.52 3.61 4.62
C PHE A 14 33.68 4.03 5.82
N GLY A 15 32.41 3.61 5.90
CA GLY A 15 31.55 3.86 7.05
C GLY A 15 32.13 3.28 8.35
N ALA A 16 32.61 2.04 8.30
CA ALA A 16 33.25 1.39 9.44
C ALA A 16 34.54 2.10 9.88
N PHE A 17 35.38 2.52 8.93
CA PHE A 17 36.61 3.26 9.22
C PHE A 17 36.35 4.61 9.89
N VAL A 18 35.32 5.34 9.43
CA VAL A 18 34.92 6.62 10.03
C VAL A 18 34.43 6.43 11.47
N LEU A 19 33.64 5.39 11.73
CA LEU A 19 33.19 5.06 13.09
C LEU A 19 34.34 4.68 14.03
N LEU A 20 35.32 3.92 13.53
CA LEU A 20 36.50 3.53 14.32
C LEU A 20 37.46 4.69 14.60
N LYS A 21 37.59 5.64 13.66
CA LYS A 21 38.51 6.77 13.80
C LYS A 21 37.96 7.90 14.69
N PHE A 22 36.64 7.97 14.88
CA PHE A 22 35.99 8.99 15.72
C PHE A 22 35.05 8.38 16.79
N PRO A 23 35.57 7.54 17.70
CA PRO A 23 34.74 6.75 18.62
C PRO A 23 34.04 7.56 19.72
N GLY A 24 34.34 8.86 19.86
CA GLY A 24 33.89 9.70 20.98
C GLY A 24 33.16 11.00 20.61
N ARG A 25 32.64 11.15 19.38
CA ARG A 25 31.93 12.39 18.97
C ARG A 25 30.64 12.09 18.19
N PRO A 26 29.52 11.75 18.86
CA PRO A 26 28.22 11.79 18.19
C PRO A 26 27.85 13.25 17.93
N GLY A 27 27.91 13.69 16.67
CA GLY A 27 27.35 14.99 16.25
C GLY A 27 28.27 16.21 16.30
N GLY A 28 29.58 16.07 16.09
CA GLY A 28 30.51 17.21 15.99
C GLY A 28 30.59 17.83 14.59
N LYS A 29 30.54 19.17 14.49
CA LYS A 29 30.82 19.91 13.24
C LYS A 29 32.27 19.70 12.81
N ILE A 30 32.49 19.31 11.57
CA ILE A 30 33.82 19.21 10.99
C ILE A 30 33.97 20.33 9.97
N THR A 31 34.91 21.24 10.20
CA THR A 31 35.26 22.33 9.29
C THR A 31 36.49 21.92 8.49
N PHE A 32 36.35 21.80 7.17
CA PHE A 32 37.47 21.67 6.24
C PHE A 32 37.56 22.96 5.42
N GLY A 33 38.50 23.84 5.77
CA GLY A 33 38.65 25.14 5.12
C GLY A 33 37.49 26.11 5.40
N THR A 34 37.10 26.91 4.40
CA THR A 34 36.01 27.90 4.49
C THR A 34 34.61 27.30 4.41
N VAL A 35 34.47 25.98 4.30
CA VAL A 35 33.17 25.30 4.20
C VAL A 35 32.87 24.56 5.50
N ALA A 36 31.87 25.05 6.23
CA ALA A 36 31.37 24.43 7.46
C ALA A 36 30.25 23.45 7.11
N VAL A 37 30.50 22.15 7.22
CA VAL A 37 29.47 21.12 7.01
C VAL A 37 29.05 20.58 8.36
N SER A 38 27.81 20.85 8.75
CA SER A 38 27.25 20.41 10.03
C SER A 38 26.90 18.92 9.95
N SER A 39 27.48 18.09 10.81
CA SER A 39 27.29 16.62 10.80
C SER A 39 25.88 16.17 11.23
N VAL A 40 24.96 17.10 11.52
CA VAL A 40 23.51 16.83 11.66
C VAL A 40 22.82 16.73 10.29
N GLY A 41 23.48 17.18 9.21
CA GLY A 41 22.95 17.19 7.85
C GLY A 41 23.67 16.25 6.86
N ALA A 42 24.67 15.47 7.28
CA ALA A 42 25.44 14.61 6.36
C ALA A 42 24.81 13.23 6.10
N GLY A 43 23.84 12.81 6.92
CA GLY A 43 23.08 11.58 6.68
C GLY A 43 22.11 11.71 5.50
N LEU A 44 21.53 12.90 5.30
CA LEU A 44 20.52 13.13 4.28
C LEU A 44 21.09 13.05 2.85
N PRO A 45 22.28 13.60 2.53
CA PRO A 45 22.92 13.41 1.23
C PRO A 45 23.27 11.95 0.94
N LEU A 46 23.74 11.18 1.93
CA LEU A 46 24.09 9.77 1.75
C LEU A 46 22.85 8.90 1.50
N ILE A 47 21.74 9.19 2.20
CA ILE A 47 20.45 8.55 1.93
C ILE A 47 19.97 8.94 0.52
N PHE A 48 20.05 10.22 0.15
CA PHE A 48 19.65 10.70 -1.17
C PHE A 48 20.46 10.06 -2.31
N LEU A 49 21.77 9.91 -2.12
CA LEU A 49 22.67 9.24 -3.06
C LEU A 49 22.39 7.72 -3.11
N GLY A 50 22.05 7.10 -1.97
CA GLY A 50 21.57 5.73 -1.91
C GLY A 50 20.28 5.50 -2.71
N VAL A 51 19.29 6.40 -2.57
CA VAL A 51 18.04 6.37 -3.33
C VAL A 51 18.30 6.58 -4.82
N ILE A 52 19.13 7.56 -5.20
CA ILE A 52 19.49 7.80 -6.61
C ILE A 52 20.22 6.58 -7.20
N CYS A 53 21.14 5.94 -6.46
CA CYS A 53 21.81 4.74 -6.93
C CYS A 53 20.84 3.56 -7.10
N ILE A 54 19.85 3.40 -6.22
CA ILE A 54 18.79 2.38 -6.38
C ILE A 54 17.99 2.69 -7.65
N LEU A 55 17.56 3.94 -7.85
CA LEU A 55 16.76 4.35 -9.02
C LEU A 55 17.50 4.19 -10.35
N VAL A 56 18.79 4.56 -10.38
CA VAL A 56 19.63 4.43 -11.59
C VAL A 56 19.95 2.96 -11.88
N TYR A 57 20.09 2.12 -10.84
CA TYR A 57 20.35 0.69 -11.02
C TYR A 57 19.08 -0.14 -11.27
N SER A 58 17.92 0.33 -10.82
CA SER A 58 16.59 -0.20 -11.18
C SER A 58 16.12 0.28 -12.56
N GLY A 59 17.02 0.85 -13.36
CA GLY A 59 16.83 1.25 -14.76
C GLY A 59 16.54 0.11 -15.73
N ASN A 60 15.71 -0.85 -15.32
CA ASN A 60 14.95 -1.68 -16.23
C ASN A 60 13.61 -2.24 -15.67
N SER A 61 13.10 -1.85 -14.49
CA SER A 61 11.78 -2.35 -14.02
C SER A 61 11.05 -1.51 -12.94
N TYR A 62 11.18 -0.19 -12.88
CA TYR A 62 10.28 0.62 -12.03
C TYR A 62 10.01 2.00 -12.65
N THR A 63 9.09 2.04 -13.61
CA THR A 63 8.31 3.24 -13.95
C THR A 63 6.85 2.85 -13.93
N ASP A 64 6.31 2.54 -12.75
CA ASP A 64 4.87 2.51 -12.48
C ASP A 64 4.66 2.92 -11.03
N PHE A 65 4.94 4.20 -10.74
CA PHE A 65 4.44 4.87 -9.55
C PHE A 65 3.97 6.26 -10.00
N TRP A 66 2.81 6.25 -10.68
CA TRP A 66 1.93 7.35 -11.08
C TRP A 66 2.54 8.56 -11.84
N PRO A 67 2.06 8.81 -13.07
CA PRO A 67 1.83 10.17 -13.54
C PRO A 67 0.35 10.39 -13.86
N PHE A 68 -0.23 11.43 -13.28
CA PHE A 68 -1.43 12.07 -13.79
C PHE A 68 -1.05 12.92 -15.02
N ASN A 69 -1.88 12.83 -16.08
CA ASN A 69 -1.88 13.54 -17.38
C ASN A 69 -0.69 13.17 -18.29
N GLU A 70 -0.88 12.84 -19.57
CA GLU A 70 -1.68 13.51 -20.60
C GLU A 70 -1.88 12.58 -21.82
N GLU A 71 -2.84 12.92 -22.66
CA GLU A 71 -3.37 12.21 -23.83
C GLU A 71 -2.37 11.35 -24.62
N ASP A 72 -2.72 10.07 -24.83
CA ASP A 72 -2.54 9.47 -26.15
C ASP A 72 -3.67 8.50 -26.46
N SER A 73 -4.46 8.94 -27.44
CA SER A 73 -5.47 8.13 -28.09
C SER A 73 -4.79 7.00 -28.86
N ASN A 74 -5.43 5.83 -28.84
CA ASN A 74 -5.30 4.76 -29.82
C ASN A 74 -4.31 3.63 -29.47
N GLY A 75 -4.79 2.67 -28.66
CA GLY A 75 -4.14 1.38 -28.50
C GLY A 75 -4.94 0.45 -27.60
N ASN A 76 -5.75 -0.41 -28.21
CA ASN A 76 -6.60 -1.44 -27.63
C ASN A 76 -5.80 -2.40 -26.71
N GLY A 77 -5.52 -1.96 -25.48
CA GLY A 77 -4.80 -2.67 -24.43
C GLY A 77 -5.65 -2.75 -23.17
N THR A 78 -6.60 -3.68 -23.17
CA THR A 78 -7.27 -4.28 -22.00
C THR A 78 -7.72 -3.32 -20.88
N ASN A 79 -9.02 -3.00 -20.93
CA ASN A 79 -9.90 -2.24 -20.03
C ASN A 79 -9.81 -2.44 -18.49
N LEU A 80 -8.82 -3.15 -17.94
CA LEU A 80 -8.74 -3.43 -16.50
C LEU A 80 -8.34 -2.19 -15.68
N ALA A 81 -7.37 -1.40 -16.15
CA ALA A 81 -6.95 -0.18 -15.44
C ALA A 81 -8.07 0.88 -15.44
N GLY A 82 -8.66 1.14 -16.62
CA GLY A 82 -9.68 2.19 -16.75
C GLY A 82 -11.00 1.90 -16.04
N CYS A 83 -11.33 0.63 -15.76
CA CYS A 83 -12.57 0.30 -15.06
C CYS A 83 -12.49 0.62 -13.57
N PHE A 84 -11.35 0.32 -12.92
CA PHE A 84 -11.15 0.67 -11.52
C PHE A 84 -11.08 2.18 -11.33
N ASP A 85 -10.51 2.93 -12.27
CA ASP A 85 -10.49 4.40 -12.21
C ASP A 85 -11.91 4.97 -12.16
N ALA A 86 -12.80 4.51 -13.04
CA ALA A 86 -14.20 4.93 -13.05
C ALA A 86 -14.96 4.44 -11.81
N TYR A 87 -14.63 3.26 -11.29
CA TYR A 87 -15.21 2.77 -10.05
C TYR A 87 -14.73 3.62 -8.86
N LEU A 88 -13.47 4.02 -8.80
CA LEU A 88 -12.87 4.64 -7.62
C LEU A 88 -12.85 6.19 -7.69
N ASP A 89 -13.40 6.78 -8.75
CA ASP A 89 -13.42 8.22 -9.05
C ASP A 89 -13.87 9.12 -7.88
N THR A 90 -14.81 8.64 -7.07
CA THR A 90 -15.41 9.36 -5.95
C THR A 90 -14.67 9.17 -4.62
N ILE A 91 -13.60 8.38 -4.59
CA ILE A 91 -12.86 8.04 -3.37
C ILE A 91 -11.48 8.68 -3.41
N PRO A 92 -11.10 9.47 -2.39
CA PRO A 92 -9.75 10.03 -2.31
C PRO A 92 -8.67 8.94 -2.34
N SER A 93 -7.60 9.17 -3.10
CA SER A 93 -6.54 8.19 -3.34
C SER A 93 -5.91 7.61 -2.08
N GLU A 94 -5.80 8.41 -1.02
CA GLU A 94 -5.26 8.01 0.28
C GLU A 94 -6.18 7.07 1.08
N ARG A 95 -7.41 6.87 0.61
CA ARG A 95 -8.42 5.95 1.17
C ARG A 95 -8.63 4.72 0.27
N ILE A 96 -7.84 4.58 -0.77
CA ILE A 96 -7.78 3.41 -1.64
C ILE A 96 -6.55 2.62 -1.19
N GLN A 97 -6.77 1.39 -0.72
CA GLN A 97 -5.69 0.50 -0.31
C GLN A 97 -5.71 -0.76 -1.16
N THR A 98 -4.53 -1.33 -1.43
CA THR A 98 -4.43 -2.63 -2.11
C THR A 98 -4.13 -3.71 -1.09
N LEU A 99 -4.91 -4.79 -1.10
CA LEU A 99 -4.80 -5.90 -0.18
C LEU A 99 -4.56 -7.20 -0.94
N GLU A 100 -3.34 -7.74 -0.78
CA GLU A 100 -2.92 -8.98 -1.40
C GLU A 100 -3.48 -10.19 -0.63
N SER A 101 -3.93 -11.21 -1.36
CA SER A 101 -4.40 -12.46 -0.78
C SER A 101 -3.34 -13.08 0.13
N GLY A 102 -3.75 -13.43 1.35
CA GLY A 102 -2.87 -13.91 2.42
C GLY A 102 -2.39 -12.83 3.38
N THR A 103 -2.69 -11.55 3.12
CA THR A 103 -2.35 -10.46 4.04
C THR A 103 -3.15 -10.57 5.34
N ALA A 104 -2.48 -10.31 6.46
CA ALA A 104 -3.08 -10.23 7.80
C ALA A 104 -2.64 -8.95 8.51
N ASP A 105 -3.47 -8.48 9.44
CA ASP A 105 -3.23 -7.32 10.30
C ASP A 105 -2.75 -6.06 9.54
N PHE A 106 -3.52 -5.66 8.53
CA PHE A 106 -3.22 -4.53 7.66
C PHE A 106 -4.06 -3.30 8.02
N ASP A 107 -3.41 -2.17 8.29
CA ASP A 107 -4.07 -0.91 8.59
C ASP A 107 -4.58 -0.25 7.30
N ILE A 108 -5.89 -0.03 7.21
CA ILE A 108 -6.55 0.59 6.06
C ILE A 108 -6.66 2.11 6.28
N ILE A 109 -7.15 2.51 7.45
CA ILE A 109 -7.29 3.91 7.85
C ILE A 109 -6.69 4.08 9.25
N GLY A 110 -5.65 4.89 9.36
CA GLY A 110 -4.97 5.19 10.62
C GLY A 110 -5.78 6.05 11.59
N PRO A 111 -5.29 6.25 12.83
CA PRO A 111 -6.06 6.85 13.92
C PRO A 111 -6.42 8.32 13.67
N GLN A 112 -5.58 9.07 12.96
CA GLN A 112 -5.76 10.50 12.70
C GLN A 112 -6.55 10.82 11.43
N GLN A 113 -6.77 9.84 10.56
CA GLN A 113 -7.52 10.03 9.31
C GLN A 113 -9.03 10.11 9.59
N SER A 114 -9.79 10.84 8.77
CA SER A 114 -11.26 10.89 8.88
C SER A 114 -11.90 9.52 8.67
N LYS A 115 -13.02 9.25 9.35
CA LYS A 115 -13.80 7.99 9.25
C LYS A 115 -15.12 8.16 8.53
N ASP A 116 -15.51 9.40 8.22
CA ASP A 116 -16.84 9.73 7.71
C ASP A 116 -16.95 9.55 6.18
N GLU A 117 -15.81 9.39 5.50
CA GLU A 117 -15.72 9.23 4.06
C GLU A 117 -15.63 7.76 3.64
N LYS A 118 -16.01 7.50 2.38
CA LYS A 118 -15.93 6.18 1.77
C LYS A 118 -14.49 5.67 1.70
N ILE A 119 -14.33 4.36 1.80
CA ILE A 119 -13.05 3.66 1.77
C ILE A 119 -13.17 2.61 0.67
N ALA A 120 -12.08 2.40 -0.07
CA ALA A 120 -11.99 1.31 -1.03
C ALA A 120 -10.79 0.42 -0.74
N ILE A 121 -10.98 -0.87 -0.99
CA ILE A 121 -9.89 -1.85 -0.99
C ILE A 121 -9.90 -2.52 -2.36
N ILE A 122 -8.76 -2.49 -3.03
CA ILE A 122 -8.48 -3.27 -4.23
C ILE A 122 -7.90 -4.61 -3.76
N PHE A 123 -8.52 -5.71 -4.16
CA PHE A 123 -8.02 -7.04 -3.87
C PHE A 123 -7.04 -7.48 -4.94
N SER A 124 -5.91 -8.06 -4.54
CA SER A 124 -4.93 -8.61 -5.48
C SER A 124 -4.52 -10.05 -5.16
N GLU A 125 -4.17 -10.80 -6.20
CA GLU A 125 -3.55 -12.13 -6.12
C GLU A 125 -2.37 -12.18 -7.10
N LEU A 126 -1.18 -12.50 -6.58
CA LEU A 126 0.10 -12.43 -7.30
C LEU A 126 0.35 -11.06 -7.94
N ASN A 127 0.07 -9.98 -7.20
CA ASN A 127 0.14 -8.58 -7.66
C ASN A 127 -0.77 -8.27 -8.85
N ARG A 128 -1.82 -9.06 -9.09
CA ARG A 128 -2.85 -8.77 -10.11
C ARG A 128 -4.15 -8.39 -9.42
N PRO A 129 -4.78 -7.27 -9.78
CA PRO A 129 -6.08 -6.91 -9.21
C PRO A 129 -7.13 -7.94 -9.64
N ILE A 130 -7.85 -8.49 -8.67
CA ILE A 130 -8.92 -9.48 -8.88
C ILE A 130 -10.31 -8.91 -8.60
N GLY A 131 -10.40 -7.76 -7.92
CA GLY A 131 -11.65 -7.08 -7.62
C GLY A 131 -11.45 -5.90 -6.68
N ALA A 132 -12.53 -5.24 -6.29
CA ALA A 132 -12.50 -4.17 -5.31
C ALA A 132 -13.80 -4.08 -4.50
N ILE A 133 -13.70 -3.63 -3.25
CA ILE A 133 -14.84 -3.35 -2.37
C ILE A 133 -14.87 -1.87 -2.01
N LYS A 134 -16.06 -1.28 -1.99
CA LYS A 134 -16.34 0.03 -1.41
C LYS A 134 -17.19 -0.10 -0.17
N PHE A 135 -16.83 0.62 0.87
CA PHE A 135 -17.62 0.66 2.09
C PHE A 135 -17.50 2.00 2.81
N SER A 136 -18.45 2.26 3.70
CA SER A 136 -18.40 3.36 4.66
C SER A 136 -18.35 2.81 6.08
N PHE A 137 -17.81 3.59 7.01
CA PHE A 137 -17.72 3.21 8.42
C PHE A 137 -18.55 4.15 9.28
N ILE A 138 -19.37 3.58 10.16
CA ILE A 138 -20.20 4.33 11.11
C ILE A 138 -19.60 4.16 12.50
N LEU A 139 -18.91 5.20 12.95
CA LEU A 139 -18.12 5.19 14.18
C LEU A 139 -18.93 4.81 15.44
N ASN A 140 -20.14 5.37 15.59
CA ASN A 140 -20.96 5.19 16.81
C ASN A 140 -21.26 3.72 17.13
N ASN A 141 -21.50 2.91 16.10
CA ASN A 141 -21.87 1.51 16.24
C ASN A 141 -20.77 0.56 15.77
N LYS A 142 -19.63 1.08 15.31
CA LYS A 142 -18.53 0.32 14.68
C LYS A 142 -19.05 -0.60 13.57
N ILE A 143 -19.88 -0.04 12.70
CA ILE A 143 -20.51 -0.77 11.59
C ILE A 143 -19.81 -0.41 10.29
N PHE A 144 -19.48 -1.40 9.49
CA PHE A 144 -19.06 -1.23 8.10
C PHE A 144 -20.27 -1.48 7.19
N LYS A 145 -20.58 -0.53 6.31
CA LYS A 145 -21.62 -0.67 5.30
C LYS A 145 -20.99 -0.86 3.94
N ILE A 146 -21.13 -2.06 3.38
CA ILE A 146 -20.68 -2.39 2.02
C ILE A 146 -21.62 -1.71 1.03
N GLU A 147 -21.07 -0.83 0.20
CA GLU A 147 -21.81 -0.15 -0.85
C GLU A 147 -21.84 -1.00 -2.12
N SER A 148 -20.68 -1.50 -2.53
CA SER A 148 -20.55 -2.34 -3.72
C SER A 148 -19.27 -3.19 -3.67
N ILE A 149 -19.30 -4.32 -4.36
CA ILE A 149 -18.13 -5.16 -4.63
C ILE A 149 -18.11 -5.41 -6.14
N VAL A 150 -16.94 -5.33 -6.75
CA VAL A 150 -16.74 -5.58 -8.18
C VAL A 150 -15.61 -6.57 -8.43
N ASP A 151 -15.68 -7.31 -9.53
CA ASP A 151 -14.61 -8.19 -10.00
C ASP A 151 -13.53 -7.43 -10.79
N ALA A 152 -12.56 -8.16 -11.34
CA ALA A 152 -11.46 -7.60 -12.14
C ALA A 152 -11.97 -6.86 -13.39
N GLN A 153 -13.11 -7.28 -13.94
CA GLN A 153 -13.77 -6.68 -15.09
C GLN A 153 -14.76 -5.56 -14.70
N CYS A 154 -14.76 -5.16 -13.42
CA CYS A 154 -15.70 -4.21 -12.83
C CYS A 154 -17.18 -4.63 -12.93
N GLY A 155 -17.43 -5.94 -13.08
CA GLY A 155 -18.74 -6.55 -12.95
C GLY A 155 -19.17 -6.59 -11.48
N PRO A 156 -20.42 -6.27 -11.15
CA PRO A 156 -20.89 -6.31 -9.76
C PRO A 156 -20.90 -7.74 -9.23
N ILE A 157 -20.31 -7.94 -8.06
CA ILE A 157 -20.33 -9.22 -7.34
C ILE A 157 -21.50 -9.20 -6.38
N GLU A 158 -22.57 -9.92 -6.72
CA GLU A 158 -23.76 -10.04 -5.87
C GLU A 158 -23.70 -11.23 -4.91
N ASN A 159 -22.85 -12.22 -5.20
CA ASN A 159 -22.70 -13.43 -4.41
C ASN A 159 -21.65 -13.24 -3.30
N TYR A 160 -22.07 -12.59 -2.22
CA TYR A 160 -21.30 -12.46 -0.99
C TYR A 160 -22.23 -12.49 0.22
N SER A 161 -21.68 -12.83 1.38
CA SER A 161 -22.44 -12.97 2.62
C SER A 161 -21.60 -12.64 3.85
N ASN A 162 -22.26 -12.16 4.92
CA ASN A 162 -21.64 -12.05 6.24
C ASN A 162 -21.66 -13.43 6.91
N THR A 163 -20.52 -14.12 6.92
CA THR A 163 -20.39 -15.48 7.47
C THR A 163 -20.26 -15.52 8.98
N SER A 164 -20.01 -14.37 9.63
CA SER A 164 -19.86 -14.32 11.09
C SER A 164 -21.18 -14.44 11.83
N ARG A 165 -22.25 -13.82 11.30
CA ARG A 165 -23.54 -13.74 11.99
C ARG A 165 -24.74 -14.04 11.10
N GLY A 166 -24.55 -14.06 9.78
CA GLY A 166 -25.65 -13.98 8.82
C GLY A 166 -26.33 -12.61 8.82
N GLY A 167 -27.50 -12.53 8.19
CA GLY A 167 -28.30 -11.30 8.10
C GLY A 167 -28.08 -10.50 6.82
N ASP A 168 -28.16 -9.18 6.93
CA ASP A 168 -27.96 -8.27 5.80
C ASP A 168 -26.50 -8.34 5.32
N LYS A 169 -26.30 -8.78 4.07
CA LYS A 169 -24.97 -8.90 3.46
C LYS A 169 -24.25 -7.55 3.35
N HIS A 170 -24.97 -6.43 3.35
CA HIS A 170 -24.39 -5.09 3.22
C HIS A 170 -23.89 -4.50 4.55
N VAL A 171 -24.10 -5.18 5.67
CA VAL A 171 -23.78 -4.65 7.01
C VAL A 171 -22.87 -5.62 7.75
N LEU A 172 -21.66 -5.16 8.08
CA LEU A 172 -20.71 -5.88 8.91
C LEU A 172 -20.54 -5.16 10.24
N GLN A 173 -20.55 -5.90 11.34
CA GLN A 173 -20.12 -5.37 12.64
C GLN A 173 -18.61 -5.47 12.78
N ASN A 174 -18.08 -4.86 13.84
CA ASN A 174 -16.68 -4.97 14.18
C ASN A 174 -16.23 -6.43 14.30
N TRP A 175 -15.17 -6.79 13.58
CA TRP A 175 -14.61 -8.15 13.47
C TRP A 175 -15.52 -9.18 12.79
N ASP A 176 -16.48 -8.73 11.97
CA ASP A 176 -17.21 -9.63 11.09
C ASP A 176 -16.41 -9.94 9.81
N THR A 177 -16.70 -11.11 9.26
CA THR A 177 -16.13 -11.64 8.02
C THR A 177 -17.17 -11.59 6.91
N VAL A 178 -16.79 -11.00 5.79
CA VAL A 178 -17.51 -11.14 4.52
C VAL A 178 -16.82 -12.21 3.67
N GLU A 179 -17.59 -13.20 3.26
CA GLU A 179 -17.19 -14.16 2.21
C GLU A 179 -17.75 -13.67 0.88
N MET A 180 -16.91 -13.64 -0.16
CA MET A 180 -17.27 -13.21 -1.50
C MET A 180 -16.71 -14.18 -2.54
N GLN A 181 -17.46 -14.40 -3.62
CA GLN A 181 -17.01 -15.19 -4.76
C GLN A 181 -16.44 -14.26 -5.84
N ILE A 182 -15.16 -14.42 -6.16
CA ILE A 182 -14.45 -13.65 -7.19
C ILE A 182 -13.93 -14.65 -8.24
N GLY A 183 -14.52 -14.63 -9.44
CA GLY A 183 -14.30 -15.68 -10.42
C GLY A 183 -14.76 -17.03 -9.88
N ASP A 184 -13.91 -18.04 -10.00
CA ASP A 184 -14.22 -19.39 -9.49
C ASP A 184 -13.96 -19.54 -7.98
N SER A 185 -13.17 -18.64 -7.40
CA SER A 185 -12.64 -18.79 -6.04
C SER A 185 -13.43 -18.02 -4.99
N ARG A 186 -13.41 -18.56 -3.76
CA ARG A 186 -14.00 -17.91 -2.57
C ARG A 186 -12.93 -17.22 -1.75
N TYR A 187 -13.21 -15.97 -1.38
CA TYR A 187 -12.35 -15.16 -0.54
C TYR A 187 -13.09 -14.71 0.71
N GLU A 188 -12.36 -14.58 1.80
CA GLU A 188 -12.84 -13.97 3.03
C GLU A 188 -12.04 -12.71 3.34
N LEU A 189 -12.76 -11.65 3.70
CA LEU A 189 -12.21 -10.42 4.25
C LEU A 189 -12.81 -10.21 5.63
N ARG A 190 -11.95 -9.99 6.64
CA ARG A 190 -12.38 -9.65 7.99
C ARG A 190 -11.95 -8.23 8.36
N LEU A 191 -12.92 -7.37 8.61
CA LEU A 191 -12.68 -5.96 8.94
C LEU A 191 -12.80 -5.70 10.43
N GLY A 192 -11.95 -4.84 10.94
CA GLY A 192 -11.85 -4.47 12.34
C GLY A 192 -11.72 -2.98 12.54
N TYR A 193 -12.15 -2.53 13.72
CA TYR A 193 -11.94 -1.21 14.24
C TYR A 193 -11.50 -1.29 15.70
N ASP A 194 -10.28 -0.88 15.97
CA ASP A 194 -9.70 -0.79 17.31
C ASP A 194 -8.71 0.37 17.41
N GLY A 195 -8.64 1.01 18.58
CA GLY A 195 -7.67 2.10 18.83
C GLY A 195 -7.77 3.31 17.87
N GLY A 196 -8.91 3.51 17.19
CA GLY A 196 -9.05 4.56 16.17
C GLY A 196 -8.68 4.11 14.75
N ILE A 197 -8.24 2.87 14.57
CA ILE A 197 -7.73 2.33 13.32
C ILE A 197 -8.78 1.42 12.70
N ILE A 198 -9.03 1.57 11.40
CA ILE A 198 -9.75 0.57 10.60
C ILE A 198 -8.69 -0.33 9.98
N SER A 199 -8.80 -1.63 10.21
CA SER A 199 -7.85 -2.62 9.72
C SER A 199 -8.55 -3.83 9.07
N ALA A 200 -7.84 -4.50 8.18
CA ALA A 200 -8.18 -5.84 7.72
C ALA A 200 -7.39 -6.84 8.58
N ASN A 201 -8.08 -7.63 9.40
CA ASN A 201 -7.43 -8.70 10.17
C ASN A 201 -6.86 -9.77 9.24
N TYR A 202 -7.60 -10.11 8.19
CA TYR A 202 -7.10 -10.93 7.10
C TYR A 202 -7.90 -10.70 5.82
N PHE A 203 -7.24 -10.98 4.71
CA PHE A 203 -7.85 -11.28 3.42
C PHE A 203 -7.24 -12.56 2.88
N ARG A 204 -8.06 -13.58 2.64
CA ARG A 204 -7.56 -14.92 2.26
C ARG A 204 -8.48 -15.63 1.29
N LYS A 205 -7.89 -16.48 0.46
CA LYS A 205 -8.58 -17.46 -0.37
C LYS A 205 -8.94 -18.69 0.46
N VAL A 206 -10.20 -19.11 0.44
CA VAL A 206 -10.72 -20.25 1.23
C VAL A 206 -10.89 -21.50 0.38
N SER A 207 -11.38 -21.34 -0.84
CA SER A 207 -11.55 -22.43 -1.80
C SER A 207 -11.22 -21.93 -3.21
N PRO A 208 -10.60 -22.76 -4.06
CA PRO A 208 -10.64 -22.56 -5.50
C PRO A 208 -12.06 -22.63 -6.04
#